data_AF-A0A2A6BH43-F1
#
_entry.id   AF-A0A2A6BH43-F1
#
_cell.length_a   1.000
_cell.length_b   1.000
_cell.length_c   1.000
_cell.angle_alpha   90.00
_cell.angle_beta   90.00
_cell.angle_gamma   90.00
#
_symmetry.space_group_name_H-M   'P 1'
#
loop_
_entity.id
_entity.type
_entity.pdbx_description
1 polymer ?
#
loop_
_entity_poly.entity_id
_entity_poly.type
_entity_poly.pdbx_seq_one_letter_code
_entity_poly.pdbx_strand_id
1 'polypeptide(L)'
;MQSSLLSNTPSPSLNCESSSDEEEITLDEICDRNYELSLLERLPRELVMEIISFAPECVFRLRLTSRMFRAIVDDFAYNQGNAQIADEVMFTSFEWDSKKKTEVSAVVPKPIYKLFELRLLISLRALRFDFTKRIDRSFDKLDDHPNVYKLNYTSALDYGRMPLLQCLTTLIVSTYFLLSLSTLVRSLYLEQLQVFGTSGWSPKYFFGTHHVDWSATILRMFERRRLDALCIENPRYPAYLTAEAAEMLREGFAIELQYLPKTGKAVWFEATCSVYSDEGFAEVTNGHLVKGVTFDFNRAGSLSVKHFSRNEERLSKYE
;
A
#
# COMPACT_ATOMS: atom_id res chain seq x y z
N MET A 1 25.96 3.29 -65.56
CA MET A 1 25.13 4.46 -65.91
C MET A 1 24.55 5.01 -64.62
N GLN A 2 25.32 5.81 -63.88
CA GLN A 2 25.36 7.29 -63.91
C GLN A 2 24.01 7.95 -63.62
N SER A 3 23.87 8.52 -62.42
CA SER A 3 23.21 9.81 -62.09
C SER A 3 23.05 9.87 -60.56
N SER A 4 24.00 10.43 -59.79
CA SER A 4 24.14 11.86 -59.42
C SER A 4 22.92 12.46 -58.72
N LEU A 5 23.00 12.66 -57.40
CA LEU A 5 22.43 13.82 -56.69
C LEU A 5 23.23 14.07 -55.41
N LEU A 6 24.17 15.02 -55.50
CA LEU A 6 24.85 15.68 -54.40
C LEU A 6 23.90 16.73 -53.81
N SER A 7 23.75 16.76 -52.48
CA SER A 7 23.18 17.93 -51.79
C SER A 7 24.24 18.51 -50.85
N ASN A 8 24.65 19.73 -51.19
CA ASN A 8 25.54 20.58 -50.42
C ASN A 8 24.73 21.27 -49.32
N THR A 9 25.10 21.07 -48.06
CA THR A 9 24.68 21.93 -46.94
C THR A 9 25.86 22.79 -46.50
N PRO A 10 25.69 24.11 -46.33
CA PRO A 10 26.78 25.00 -45.92
C PRO A 10 27.07 24.85 -44.43
N SER A 11 28.35 24.63 -44.12
CA SER A 11 28.89 24.65 -42.76
C SER A 11 28.77 26.06 -42.14
N PRO A 12 28.28 26.21 -40.90
CA PRO A 12 28.37 27.47 -40.19
C PRO A 12 29.80 27.68 -39.68
N SER A 13 30.48 28.68 -40.24
CA SER A 13 31.74 29.20 -39.72
C SER A 13 31.49 29.92 -38.39
N LEU A 14 31.77 29.23 -37.29
CA LEU A 14 31.88 29.80 -35.96
C LEU A 14 33.21 30.55 -35.85
N ASN A 15 33.15 31.88 -35.91
CA ASN A 15 34.22 32.76 -35.43
C ASN A 15 34.23 32.68 -33.90
N CYS A 16 35.14 31.89 -33.34
CA CYS A 16 35.55 32.00 -31.94
C CYS A 16 36.56 33.16 -31.85
N GLU A 17 36.08 34.35 -31.51
CA GLU A 17 36.95 35.39 -30.95
C GLU A 17 37.15 35.06 -29.46
N SER A 18 38.34 34.52 -29.17
CA SER A 18 38.84 34.28 -27.83
C SER A 18 39.30 35.60 -27.19
N SER A 19 38.40 36.29 -26.49
CA SER A 19 38.80 37.27 -25.47
C SER A 19 38.93 36.53 -24.14
N SER A 20 40.15 36.10 -23.86
CA SER A 20 40.56 35.53 -22.57
C SER A 20 40.70 36.64 -21.53
N ASP A 21 39.57 37.10 -21.01
CA ASP A 21 39.52 37.77 -19.71
C ASP A 21 39.24 36.69 -18.67
N GLU A 22 40.29 36.00 -18.25
CA GLU A 22 40.25 35.13 -17.07
C GLU A 22 40.17 36.05 -15.84
N GLU A 23 38.94 36.43 -15.46
CA GLU A 23 38.66 36.92 -14.11
C GLU A 23 39.02 35.80 -13.13
N GLU A 24 40.15 35.98 -12.46
CA GLU A 24 40.63 35.16 -11.36
C GLU A 24 39.62 35.25 -10.20
N ILE A 25 38.60 34.37 -10.23
CA ILE A 25 37.65 34.21 -9.13
C ILE A 25 38.46 33.77 -7.90
N THR A 26 38.66 34.70 -6.98
CA THR A 26 39.39 34.44 -5.74
C THR A 26 38.66 33.38 -4.91
N LEU A 27 39.40 32.43 -4.32
CA LEU A 27 38.85 31.36 -3.48
C LEU A 27 38.04 31.89 -2.28
N ASP A 28 38.29 33.13 -1.88
CA ASP A 28 37.54 33.83 -0.83
C ASP A 28 36.13 34.26 -1.27
N GLU A 29 35.93 34.64 -2.55
CA GLU A 29 34.60 34.94 -3.10
C GLU A 29 33.75 33.66 -3.32
N ILE A 30 34.37 32.49 -3.37
CA ILE A 30 33.67 31.20 -3.46
C ILE A 30 33.17 30.75 -2.07
N CYS A 31 33.87 31.13 -0.98
CA CYS A 31 33.41 30.84 0.39
C CYS A 31 32.28 31.77 0.86
N ASP A 32 32.15 32.97 0.27
CA ASP A 32 31.08 33.93 0.62
C ASP A 32 29.79 33.77 -0.19
N ARG A 33 29.70 32.78 -1.10
CA ARG A 33 28.38 32.20 -1.47
C ARG A 33 27.87 31.27 -0.37
N ASN A 34 27.99 31.71 0.88
CA ASN A 34 27.06 31.35 1.94
C ASN A 34 25.68 31.79 1.48
N TYR A 35 25.00 30.90 0.74
CA TYR A 35 23.56 30.97 0.60
C TYR A 35 23.02 31.06 2.02
N GLU A 36 22.65 32.27 2.45
CA GLU A 36 22.05 32.47 3.76
C GLU A 36 20.83 31.55 3.80
N LEU A 37 20.98 30.45 4.55
CA LEU A 37 19.92 29.48 4.73
C LEU A 37 18.69 30.26 5.20
N SER A 38 17.56 29.98 4.58
CA SER A 38 16.31 30.61 5.01
C SER A 38 16.10 30.37 6.51
N LEU A 39 15.40 31.28 7.21
CA LEU A 39 15.12 31.10 8.65
C LEU A 39 14.49 29.73 8.95
N LEU A 40 13.70 29.21 8.02
CA LEU A 40 13.08 27.89 8.12
C LEU A 40 14.09 26.75 7.99
N GLU A 41 15.13 26.90 7.15
CA GLU A 41 16.21 25.91 7.00
C GLU A 41 17.18 25.89 8.17
N ARG A 42 17.21 26.97 8.97
CA ARG A 42 17.99 27.05 10.20
C ARG A 42 17.32 26.39 11.40
N LEU A 43 16.06 25.98 11.27
CA LEU A 43 15.35 25.29 12.36
C LEU A 43 15.96 23.92 12.64
N PRO A 44 16.05 23.51 13.92
CA PRO A 44 16.28 22.12 14.28
C PRO A 44 15.31 21.19 13.56
N ARG A 45 15.82 20.04 13.14
CA ARG A 45 15.09 19.03 12.37
C ARG A 45 13.80 18.60 13.05
N GLU A 46 13.84 18.48 14.37
CA GLU A 46 12.73 18.06 15.22
C GLU A 46 11.56 19.05 15.14
N LEU A 47 11.85 20.36 15.16
CA LEU A 47 10.82 21.40 15.02
C LEU A 47 10.20 21.39 13.62
N VAL A 48 11.02 21.15 12.58
CA VAL A 48 10.48 20.99 11.22
C VAL A 48 9.53 19.78 11.15
N MET A 49 9.87 18.68 11.82
CA MET A 49 8.99 17.52 11.91
C MET A 49 7.70 17.82 12.67
N GLU A 50 7.76 18.58 13.77
CA GLU A 50 6.56 19.04 14.48
C GLU A 50 5.67 19.90 13.58
N ILE A 51 6.25 20.84 12.81
CA ILE A 51 5.51 21.64 11.83
C ILE A 51 4.82 20.74 10.79
N ILE A 52 5.51 19.72 10.28
CA ILE A 52 4.91 18.76 9.33
C ILE A 52 3.77 17.97 9.99
N SER A 53 3.93 17.58 11.26
CA SER A 53 2.87 16.87 12.01
C SER A 53 1.64 17.74 12.24
N PHE A 54 1.84 19.05 12.42
CA PHE A 54 0.78 20.02 12.62
C PHE A 54 0.06 20.40 11.32
N ALA A 55 0.80 20.52 10.21
CA ALA A 55 0.26 20.90 8.89
C ALA A 55 0.60 19.87 7.79
N PRO A 56 0.09 18.63 7.88
CA PRO A 56 0.40 17.55 6.93
C PRO A 56 -0.07 17.84 5.50
N GLU A 57 -1.02 18.75 5.31
CA GLU A 57 -1.46 19.22 4.00
C GLU A 57 -0.42 20.10 3.27
N CYS A 58 0.65 20.50 3.94
CA CYS A 58 1.74 21.29 3.36
C CYS A 58 2.91 20.43 2.84
N VAL A 59 2.92 19.11 3.08
CA VAL A 59 4.07 18.22 2.79
C VAL A 59 4.58 18.33 1.35
N PHE A 60 3.69 18.39 0.35
CA PHE A 60 4.12 18.51 -1.05
C PHE A 60 4.75 19.87 -1.36
N ARG A 61 4.25 20.95 -0.74
CA ARG A 61 4.82 22.29 -0.92
C ARG A 61 6.20 22.36 -0.26
N LEU A 62 6.31 21.90 0.99
CA LEU A 62 7.58 21.80 1.71
C LEU A 62 8.60 20.95 0.94
N ARG A 63 8.19 19.82 0.38
CA ARG A 63 9.08 18.97 -0.42
C ARG A 63 9.65 19.65 -1.68
N LEU A 64 8.97 20.68 -2.18
CA LEU A 64 9.38 21.45 -3.35
C LEU A 64 10.20 22.71 -3.00
N THR A 65 10.23 23.15 -1.74
CA THR A 65 10.93 24.40 -1.37
C THR A 65 12.45 24.26 -1.44
N SER A 66 13.02 23.19 -0.88
CA SER A 66 14.46 22.95 -0.93
C SER A 66 14.84 21.47 -0.84
N ARG A 67 16.11 21.16 -1.13
CA ARG A 67 16.64 19.79 -1.00
C ARG A 67 16.60 19.32 0.45
N MET A 68 16.84 20.23 1.40
CA MET A 68 16.80 19.94 2.82
C MET A 68 15.38 19.55 3.27
N PHE A 69 14.37 20.37 2.93
CA PHE A 69 12.98 20.04 3.26
C PHE A 69 12.50 18.78 2.56
N ARG A 70 12.93 18.53 1.32
CA ARG A 70 12.64 17.26 0.64
C ARG A 70 13.15 16.07 1.45
N ALA A 71 14.39 16.12 1.93
CA ALA A 71 14.96 15.05 2.74
C ALA A 71 14.22 14.87 4.07
N ILE A 72 13.90 15.97 4.77
CA ILE A 72 13.15 15.91 6.04
C ILE A 72 11.73 15.39 5.84
N VAL A 73 11.03 15.84 4.81
CA VAL A 73 9.66 15.39 4.48
C VAL A 73 9.65 13.92 4.07
N ASP A 74 10.60 13.48 3.24
CA ASP A 74 10.71 12.07 2.83
C ASP A 74 11.07 11.19 4.04
N ASP A 75 11.94 11.66 4.93
CA ASP A 75 12.24 10.97 6.19
C ASP A 75 11.04 10.93 7.13
N PHE A 76 10.33 12.03 7.32
CA PHE A 76 9.11 12.09 8.14
C PHE A 76 8.05 11.12 7.59
N ALA A 77 7.88 11.08 6.28
CA ALA A 77 6.96 10.17 5.61
C ALA A 77 7.37 8.69 5.81
N TYR A 78 8.67 8.40 5.86
CA TYR A 78 9.17 7.02 6.02
C TYR A 78 9.23 6.56 7.48
N ASN A 79 9.73 7.42 8.39
CA ASN A 79 10.15 7.06 9.74
C ASN A 79 9.17 7.48 10.86
N GLN A 80 8.38 8.54 10.70
CA GLN A 80 7.40 8.94 11.73
C GLN A 80 6.11 8.13 11.66
N GLY A 81 6.30 6.82 11.81
CA GLY A 81 5.32 5.76 11.84
C GLY A 81 4.35 5.78 13.04
N ASN A 82 4.04 6.92 13.65
CA ASN A 82 3.00 6.99 14.69
C ASN A 82 1.73 7.76 14.29
N ALA A 83 1.78 8.72 13.36
CA ALA A 83 0.56 9.39 12.92
C ALA A 83 -0.36 8.41 12.17
N GLN A 84 -1.58 8.19 12.67
CA GLN A 84 -2.64 7.46 11.95
C GLN A 84 -2.98 8.25 10.69
N ILE A 85 -3.00 7.59 9.54
CA ILE A 85 -3.13 8.28 8.25
C ILE A 85 -4.41 7.93 7.52
N ALA A 86 -4.87 6.70 7.63
CA ALA A 86 -6.18 6.29 7.15
C ALA A 86 -6.84 5.50 8.27
N ASP A 87 -8.12 5.78 8.49
CA ASP A 87 -8.93 5.06 9.45
C ASP A 87 -9.31 3.70 8.87
N GLU A 88 -9.66 3.70 7.58
CA GLU A 88 -10.05 2.50 6.86
C GLU A 88 -9.51 2.51 5.43
N VAL A 89 -9.05 1.35 4.97
CA VAL A 89 -8.77 1.12 3.56
C VAL A 89 -9.54 -0.10 3.10
N MET A 90 -10.37 0.11 2.09
CA MET A 90 -11.16 -0.89 1.40
C MET A 90 -10.46 -1.29 0.10
N PHE A 91 -10.34 -2.59 -0.17
CA PHE A 91 -9.90 -3.09 -1.46
C PHE A 91 -11.09 -3.71 -2.16
N THR A 92 -11.31 -3.39 -3.43
CA THR A 92 -12.36 -3.99 -4.27
C THR A 92 -11.74 -4.41 -5.59
N SER A 93 -11.44 -5.70 -5.75
CA SER A 93 -10.97 -6.22 -7.03
C SER A 93 -12.15 -6.64 -7.91
N PHE A 94 -12.28 -6.08 -9.12
CA PHE A 94 -13.32 -6.47 -10.09
C PHE A 94 -12.81 -6.39 -11.53
N GLU A 95 -13.29 -7.26 -12.39
CA GLU A 95 -12.87 -7.28 -13.80
C GLU A 95 -13.95 -6.66 -14.71
N TRP A 96 -13.59 -5.55 -15.35
CA TRP A 96 -14.39 -4.94 -16.42
C TRP A 96 -13.64 -5.12 -17.74
N ASP A 97 -14.28 -5.76 -18.72
CA ASP A 97 -13.84 -5.80 -20.12
C ASP A 97 -12.43 -6.35 -20.32
N SER A 98 -12.24 -7.68 -20.27
CA SER A 98 -10.98 -8.44 -20.53
C SER A 98 -9.69 -7.97 -19.81
N LYS A 99 -9.77 -6.87 -19.06
CA LYS A 99 -8.70 -6.18 -18.35
C LYS A 99 -9.00 -6.31 -16.88
N LYS A 100 -8.14 -7.04 -16.18
CA LYS A 100 -8.20 -7.17 -14.74
C LYS A 100 -7.84 -5.83 -14.10
N LYS A 101 -8.82 -5.22 -13.42
CA LYS A 101 -8.62 -4.03 -12.61
C LYS A 101 -8.74 -4.42 -11.14
N THR A 102 -7.80 -3.96 -10.33
CA THR A 102 -7.97 -3.97 -8.88
C THR A 102 -8.17 -2.52 -8.46
N GLU A 103 -9.34 -2.20 -7.93
CA GLU A 103 -9.59 -0.89 -7.34
C GLU A 103 -9.28 -0.96 -5.84
N VAL A 104 -8.54 0.02 -5.35
CA VAL A 104 -8.23 0.18 -3.93
C VAL A 104 -8.86 1.48 -3.50
N SER A 105 -9.82 1.45 -2.58
CA SER A 105 -10.50 2.61 -2.02
C SER A 105 -10.00 2.89 -0.59
N ALA A 106 -9.21 3.93 -0.35
CA ALA A 106 -8.83 4.34 1.02
C ALA A 106 -9.68 5.50 1.52
N VAL A 107 -10.25 5.40 2.73
CA VAL A 107 -10.93 6.49 3.42
C VAL A 107 -9.90 7.24 4.26
N VAL A 108 -9.61 8.48 3.87
CA VAL A 108 -8.52 9.26 4.43
C VAL A 108 -9.04 10.60 4.94
N PRO A 109 -8.84 10.93 6.23
CA PRO A 109 -9.22 12.23 6.77
C PRO A 109 -8.63 13.38 5.95
N LYS A 110 -9.45 14.40 5.68
CA LYS A 110 -9.10 15.54 4.83
C LYS A 110 -7.82 16.28 5.26
N PRO A 111 -7.48 16.44 6.56
CA PRO A 111 -6.22 17.10 6.95
C PRO A 111 -4.96 16.33 6.51
N ILE A 112 -5.00 14.99 6.54
CA ILE A 112 -3.80 14.14 6.42
C ILE A 112 -3.63 13.50 5.04
N TYR A 113 -4.56 13.76 4.12
CA TYR A 113 -4.64 13.14 2.80
C TYR A 113 -3.38 13.32 1.93
N LYS A 114 -2.73 14.48 1.99
CA LYS A 114 -1.47 14.70 1.24
C LYS A 114 -0.31 13.92 1.82
N LEU A 115 -0.25 13.77 3.14
CA LEU A 115 0.74 12.91 3.79
C LEU A 115 0.50 11.44 3.43
N PHE A 116 -0.76 10.98 3.40
CA PHE A 116 -1.13 9.66 2.89
C PHE A 116 -0.60 9.43 1.47
N GLU A 117 -0.92 10.34 0.55
CA GLU A 117 -0.51 10.21 -0.84
C GLU A 117 1.02 10.18 -0.97
N LEU A 118 1.73 11.00 -0.19
CA LEU A 118 3.19 11.00 -0.18
C LEU A 118 3.76 9.67 0.32
N ARG A 119 3.25 9.13 1.44
CA ARG A 119 3.73 7.84 1.96
C ARG A 119 3.46 6.72 0.98
N LEU A 120 2.25 6.69 0.42
CA LEU A 120 1.89 5.71 -0.61
C LEU A 120 2.82 5.82 -1.82
N LEU A 121 3.09 7.03 -2.31
CA LEU A 121 4.04 7.26 -3.40
C LEU A 121 5.45 6.75 -3.09
N ILE A 122 5.97 7.01 -1.89
CA ILE A 122 7.30 6.55 -1.47
C ILE A 122 7.34 5.01 -1.41
N SER A 123 6.33 4.39 -0.79
CA SER A 123 6.21 2.93 -0.71
C SER A 123 6.11 2.29 -2.09
N LEU A 124 5.32 2.85 -3.02
CA LEU A 124 5.18 2.31 -4.38
C LEU A 124 6.45 2.48 -5.22
N ARG A 125 7.20 3.59 -5.05
CA ARG A 125 8.50 3.80 -5.72
C ARG A 125 9.53 2.74 -5.32
N ALA A 126 9.55 2.36 -4.05
CA ALA A 126 10.44 1.29 -3.57
C ALA A 126 10.22 -0.03 -4.30
N LEU A 127 9.01 -0.25 -4.83
CA LEU A 127 8.65 -1.46 -5.56
C LEU A 127 9.01 -1.39 -7.07
N ARG A 128 9.53 -0.26 -7.59
CA ARG A 128 9.88 -0.04 -9.01
C ARG A 128 8.73 -0.31 -10.00
N PHE A 129 7.48 -0.24 -9.55
CA PHE A 129 6.34 -0.38 -10.45
C PHE A 129 6.03 0.93 -11.14
N ASP A 130 5.96 0.87 -12.46
CA ASP A 130 5.46 1.95 -13.29
C ASP A 130 3.93 1.93 -13.23
N PHE A 131 3.39 2.34 -12.08
CA PHE A 131 1.96 2.59 -11.97
C PHE A 131 1.63 3.75 -12.90
N THR A 132 0.89 3.49 -13.98
CA THR A 132 0.18 4.53 -14.74
C THR A 132 -0.89 5.10 -13.81
N LYS A 133 -0.43 6.06 -12.99
CA LYS A 133 -1.05 6.49 -11.75
C LYS A 133 -2.32 7.30 -12.06
N ARG A 134 -3.49 6.69 -11.93
CA ARG A 134 -4.72 7.42 -11.62
C ARG A 134 -5.07 7.15 -10.16
N ILE A 135 -4.59 8.04 -9.28
CA ILE A 135 -5.28 8.27 -8.03
C ILE A 135 -6.50 9.09 -8.41
N ASP A 136 -7.67 8.47 -8.37
CA ASP A 136 -8.92 9.19 -8.49
C ASP A 136 -9.39 9.54 -7.07
N ARG A 137 -9.83 10.77 -6.87
CA ARG A 137 -10.36 11.24 -5.58
C ARG A 137 -11.84 11.45 -5.76
N SER A 138 -12.62 10.59 -5.12
CA SER A 138 -14.06 10.82 -4.99
C SER A 138 -14.29 11.76 -3.80
N PHE A 139 -15.28 12.65 -3.93
CA PHE A 139 -15.73 13.58 -2.88
C PHE A 139 -14.79 14.72 -2.49
N ASP A 140 -13.74 15.02 -3.28
CA ASP A 140 -12.80 16.15 -3.06
C ASP A 140 -13.49 17.52 -2.85
N LYS A 141 -14.75 17.67 -3.30
CA LYS A 141 -15.54 18.91 -3.22
C LYS A 141 -16.50 19.00 -2.02
N LEU A 142 -16.65 17.94 -1.24
CA LEU A 142 -17.53 17.97 -0.07
C LEU A 142 -16.70 18.30 1.17
N ASP A 143 -17.11 19.33 1.91
CA ASP A 143 -16.27 19.84 2.99
C ASP A 143 -16.18 18.93 4.22
N ASP A 144 -17.23 18.14 4.46
CA ASP A 144 -17.39 17.32 5.66
C ASP A 144 -17.12 15.82 5.44
N HIS A 145 -16.71 15.41 4.23
CA HIS A 145 -16.46 14.01 3.92
C HIS A 145 -14.96 13.67 3.84
N PRO A 146 -14.54 12.51 4.36
CA PRO A 146 -13.18 12.03 4.14
C PRO A 146 -12.94 11.79 2.64
N ASN A 147 -11.71 12.00 2.20
CA ASN A 147 -11.34 11.74 0.81
C ASN A 147 -11.31 10.24 0.59
N VAL A 148 -12.05 9.76 -0.42
CA VAL A 148 -11.98 8.37 -0.86
C VAL A 148 -11.00 8.28 -2.02
N TYR A 149 -9.84 7.66 -1.76
CA TYR A 149 -8.78 7.44 -2.73
C TYR A 149 -9.01 6.15 -3.48
N LYS A 150 -9.32 6.23 -4.77
CA LYS A 150 -9.38 5.07 -5.66
C LYS A 150 -8.05 4.89 -6.38
N LEU A 151 -7.26 3.88 -6.03
CA LEU A 151 -6.13 3.42 -6.83
C LEU A 151 -6.57 2.30 -7.74
N ASN A 152 -6.48 2.53 -9.04
CA ASN A 152 -6.71 1.51 -10.03
C ASN A 152 -5.38 0.85 -10.41
N TYR A 153 -5.26 -0.45 -10.15
CA TYR A 153 -4.19 -1.28 -10.66
C TYR A 153 -4.69 -2.06 -11.87
N THR A 154 -4.12 -1.77 -13.03
CA THR A 154 -4.19 -2.65 -14.20
C THR A 154 -2.89 -3.42 -14.28
N SER A 155 -2.96 -4.73 -14.02
CA SER A 155 -1.90 -5.64 -14.43
C SER A 155 -1.80 -5.59 -15.95
N ALA A 156 -0.72 -5.03 -16.49
CA ALA A 156 -0.46 -4.98 -17.94
C ALA A 156 -0.05 -6.35 -18.51
N LEU A 157 -0.30 -7.43 -17.77
CA LEU A 157 0.26 -8.74 -18.07
C LEU A 157 -0.73 -9.56 -18.91
N ASP A 158 -0.36 -9.72 -20.18
CA ASP A 158 -1.03 -10.57 -21.15
C ASP A 158 -0.86 -12.06 -20.76
N TYR A 159 -1.97 -12.78 -20.65
CA TYR A 159 -2.04 -14.11 -20.02
C TYR A 159 -1.61 -15.28 -20.94
N GLY A 160 -1.04 -14.99 -22.11
CA GLY A 160 -0.73 -16.03 -23.11
C GLY A 160 0.28 -17.08 -22.66
N ARG A 161 1.29 -16.72 -21.85
CA ARG A 161 2.30 -17.64 -21.27
C ARG A 161 2.96 -16.96 -20.06
N MET A 162 2.62 -17.36 -18.84
CA MET A 162 3.31 -16.84 -17.65
C MET A 162 4.51 -17.74 -17.27
N PRO A 163 5.78 -17.31 -17.49
CA PRO A 163 6.94 -17.98 -16.90
C PRO A 163 6.93 -17.87 -15.36
N LEU A 164 7.52 -18.85 -14.66
CA LEU A 164 7.64 -18.93 -13.19
C LEU A 164 8.08 -17.61 -12.51
N LEU A 165 8.92 -16.83 -13.19
CA LEU A 165 9.40 -15.53 -12.72
C LEU A 165 8.25 -14.52 -12.51
N GLN A 166 7.17 -14.62 -13.30
CA GLN A 166 6.03 -13.71 -13.27
C GLN A 166 5.02 -14.04 -12.16
N CYS A 167 4.86 -15.32 -11.82
CA CYS A 167 4.12 -15.74 -10.62
C CYS A 167 4.86 -15.27 -9.36
N LEU A 168 6.19 -15.41 -9.32
CA LEU A 168 7.01 -14.94 -8.21
C LEU A 168 6.95 -13.41 -8.06
N THR A 169 7.03 -12.64 -9.14
CA THR A 169 6.87 -11.18 -9.05
C THR A 169 5.47 -10.82 -8.56
N THR A 170 4.41 -11.43 -9.07
CA THR A 170 3.04 -11.15 -8.60
C THR A 170 2.87 -11.48 -7.12
N LEU A 171 3.40 -12.62 -6.66
CA LEU A 171 3.39 -13.02 -5.25
C LEU A 171 4.13 -12.04 -4.35
N ILE A 172 5.37 -11.69 -4.73
CA ILE A 172 6.18 -10.71 -4.02
C ILE A 172 5.43 -9.38 -3.98
N VAL A 173 4.84 -8.94 -5.09
CA VAL A 173 4.11 -7.68 -5.15
C VAL A 173 2.91 -7.67 -4.21
N SER A 174 2.04 -8.69 -4.28
CA SER A 174 0.82 -8.74 -3.48
C SER A 174 1.15 -8.79 -1.98
N THR A 175 2.11 -9.63 -1.58
CA THR A 175 2.52 -9.73 -0.17
C THR A 175 3.20 -8.46 0.33
N TYR A 176 4.17 -7.90 -0.40
CA TYR A 176 4.84 -6.65 -0.02
C TYR A 176 3.88 -5.48 0.02
N PHE A 177 2.90 -5.44 -0.88
CA PHE A 177 1.89 -4.40 -0.93
C PHE A 177 0.99 -4.45 0.31
N LEU A 178 0.42 -5.62 0.64
CA LEU A 178 -0.38 -5.79 1.86
C LEU A 178 0.42 -5.50 3.13
N LEU A 179 1.67 -5.95 3.18
CA LEU A 179 2.58 -5.62 4.28
C LEU A 179 2.85 -4.12 4.37
N SER A 180 3.04 -3.44 3.24
CA SER A 180 3.25 -1.99 3.23
C SER A 180 2.00 -1.25 3.72
N LEU A 181 0.82 -1.66 3.26
CA LEU A 181 -0.45 -1.08 3.72
C LEU A 181 -0.68 -1.27 5.21
N SER A 182 -0.37 -2.45 5.76
CA SER A 182 -0.47 -2.71 7.20
C SER A 182 0.42 -1.79 8.07
N THR A 183 1.42 -1.12 7.48
CA THR A 183 2.22 -0.10 8.19
C THR A 183 1.61 1.30 8.12
N LEU A 184 0.57 1.50 7.32
CA LEU A 184 -0.05 2.81 7.10
C LEU A 184 -1.36 2.97 7.87
N VAL A 185 -2.02 1.86 8.23
CA VAL A 185 -3.41 1.84 8.70
C VAL A 185 -3.57 1.04 9.99
N ARG A 186 -4.61 1.35 10.76
CA ARG A 186 -5.01 0.56 11.95
C ARG A 186 -6.06 -0.47 11.64
N SER A 187 -6.94 -0.17 10.71
CA SER A 187 -7.98 -1.08 10.22
C SER A 187 -7.86 -1.24 8.72
N LEU A 188 -8.01 -2.47 8.24
CA LEU A 188 -7.90 -2.81 6.82
C LEU A 188 -9.05 -3.75 6.45
N TYR A 189 -9.81 -3.38 5.43
CA TYR A 189 -10.91 -4.17 4.90
C TYR A 189 -10.60 -4.57 3.46
N LEU A 190 -10.53 -5.87 3.18
CA LEU A 190 -10.17 -6.40 1.86
C LEU A 190 -11.36 -7.16 1.28
N GLU A 191 -12.00 -6.63 0.24
CA GLU A 191 -13.07 -7.30 -0.49
C GLU A 191 -12.57 -7.74 -1.88
N GLN A 192 -12.58 -9.05 -2.12
CA GLN A 192 -12.29 -9.61 -3.43
C GLN A 192 -13.60 -10.05 -4.09
N LEU A 193 -14.00 -9.32 -5.14
CA LEU A 193 -15.13 -9.71 -5.97
C LEU A 193 -14.70 -10.79 -6.97
N GLN A 194 -15.68 -11.32 -7.71
CA GLN A 194 -15.45 -12.31 -8.74
C GLN A 194 -14.50 -11.77 -9.82
N VAL A 195 -13.49 -12.56 -10.17
CA VAL A 195 -12.54 -12.29 -11.26
C VAL A 195 -12.96 -13.14 -12.46
N PHE A 196 -13.27 -12.49 -13.59
CA PHE A 196 -13.64 -13.19 -14.82
C PHE A 196 -12.45 -13.98 -15.38
N GLY A 197 -12.74 -15.03 -16.16
CA GLY A 197 -11.70 -15.88 -16.75
C GLY A 197 -10.89 -16.74 -15.77
N THR A 198 -10.97 -16.49 -14.45
CA THR A 198 -10.68 -17.54 -13.48
C THR A 198 -11.85 -18.51 -13.55
N SER A 199 -11.55 -19.77 -13.88
CA SER A 199 -12.57 -20.80 -13.74
C SER A 199 -12.98 -20.74 -12.26
N GLY A 200 -14.28 -20.63 -11.95
CA GLY A 200 -14.78 -20.55 -10.56
C GLY A 200 -14.42 -21.78 -9.70
N TRP A 201 -13.59 -22.67 -10.24
CA TRP A 201 -13.11 -23.94 -9.72
C TRP A 201 -11.69 -23.86 -9.15
N SER A 202 -10.99 -22.72 -9.19
CA SER A 202 -9.76 -22.53 -8.41
C SER A 202 -10.07 -21.78 -7.11
N PRO A 203 -10.53 -22.47 -6.05
CA PRO A 203 -11.00 -21.80 -4.84
C PRO A 203 -9.85 -21.18 -4.04
N LYS A 204 -8.59 -21.49 -4.38
CA LYS A 204 -7.38 -21.01 -3.70
C LYS A 204 -6.80 -19.74 -4.36
N TYR A 205 -7.63 -18.73 -4.60
CA TYR A 205 -7.24 -17.51 -5.31
C TYR A 205 -7.43 -16.25 -4.44
N PHE A 206 -6.37 -15.47 -4.30
CA PHE A 206 -6.42 -14.17 -3.62
C PHE A 206 -5.34 -13.23 -4.16
N PHE A 207 -5.70 -11.97 -4.41
CA PHE A 207 -4.81 -10.90 -4.87
C PHE A 207 -3.91 -11.30 -6.07
N GLY A 208 -4.52 -11.87 -7.12
CA GLY A 208 -3.78 -12.22 -8.34
C GLY A 208 -2.93 -13.49 -8.24
N THR A 209 -2.95 -14.18 -7.11
CA THR A 209 -2.11 -15.36 -6.87
C THR A 209 -2.95 -16.58 -6.53
N HIS A 210 -2.42 -17.76 -6.84
CA HIS A 210 -3.05 -19.04 -6.51
C HIS A 210 -2.15 -19.84 -5.56
N HIS A 211 -2.77 -20.63 -4.69
CA HIS A 211 -2.07 -21.61 -3.83
C HIS A 211 -1.01 -20.99 -2.90
N VAL A 212 -1.22 -19.73 -2.49
CA VAL A 212 -0.34 -19.03 -1.56
C VAL A 212 -0.80 -19.30 -0.14
N ASP A 213 0.16 -19.55 0.75
CA ASP A 213 -0.10 -19.54 2.19
C ASP A 213 -0.16 -18.10 2.70
N TRP A 214 -1.38 -17.64 2.92
CA TRP A 214 -1.64 -16.28 3.39
C TRP A 214 -1.49 -16.12 4.89
N SER A 215 -1.42 -17.20 5.67
CA SER A 215 -1.32 -17.14 7.14
C SER A 215 -0.09 -16.35 7.58
N ALA A 216 1.09 -16.67 7.03
CA ALA A 216 2.34 -15.98 7.34
C ALA A 216 2.30 -14.49 6.97
N THR A 217 1.65 -14.13 5.86
CA THR A 217 1.51 -12.71 5.47
C THR A 217 0.59 -11.98 6.43
N ILE A 218 -0.56 -12.57 6.79
CA ILE A 218 -1.52 -12.01 7.73
C ILE A 218 -0.88 -11.82 9.12
N LEU A 219 -0.14 -12.81 9.63
CA LEU A 219 0.58 -12.69 10.90
C LEU A 219 1.58 -11.53 10.86
N ARG A 220 2.39 -11.44 9.80
CA ARG A 220 3.35 -10.34 9.60
C ARG A 220 2.69 -8.97 9.47
N MET A 221 1.44 -8.91 8.99
CA MET A 221 0.66 -7.66 8.97
C MET A 221 0.33 -7.20 10.40
N PHE A 222 -0.03 -8.12 11.30
CA PHE A 222 -0.30 -7.82 12.71
C PHE A 222 0.96 -7.68 13.58
N GLU A 223 2.08 -8.31 13.24
CA GLU A 223 3.37 -8.08 13.90
C GLU A 223 3.81 -6.63 13.77
N ARG A 224 3.53 -6.02 12.61
CA ARG A 224 3.79 -4.60 12.37
C ARG A 224 2.96 -3.75 13.33
N ARG A 225 3.55 -2.69 13.87
CA ARG A 225 3.03 -1.97 15.05
C ARG A 225 1.63 -1.38 14.89
N ARG A 226 1.12 -1.19 13.67
CA ARG A 226 -0.06 -0.36 13.44
C ARG A 226 -1.36 -1.11 13.23
N LEU A 227 -1.32 -2.25 12.55
CA LEU A 227 -2.55 -2.94 12.18
C LEU A 227 -3.15 -3.62 13.41
N ASP A 228 -4.35 -3.18 13.76
CA ASP A 228 -5.13 -3.69 14.86
C ASP A 228 -6.32 -4.51 14.32
N ALA A 229 -6.98 -4.07 13.25
CA ALA A 229 -8.09 -4.78 12.61
C ALA A 229 -7.83 -5.18 11.15
N LEU A 230 -8.21 -6.40 10.79
CA LEU A 230 -8.20 -6.88 9.40
C LEU A 230 -9.46 -7.68 9.10
N CYS A 231 -10.22 -7.24 8.10
CA CYS A 231 -11.31 -8.00 7.50
C CYS A 231 -10.89 -8.44 6.08
N ILE A 232 -11.14 -9.69 5.72
CA ILE A 232 -10.96 -10.19 4.35
C ILE A 232 -12.22 -10.92 3.89
N GLU A 233 -12.97 -10.29 2.99
CA GLU A 233 -14.13 -10.87 2.32
C GLU A 233 -13.74 -11.40 0.95
N ASN A 234 -13.78 -12.72 0.79
CA ASN A 234 -13.46 -13.39 -0.46
C ASN A 234 -14.44 -14.55 -0.75
N PRO A 235 -15.76 -14.28 -0.79
CA PRO A 235 -16.80 -15.32 -0.81
C PRO A 235 -16.75 -16.20 -2.07
N ARG A 236 -16.14 -15.70 -3.16
CA ARG A 236 -16.02 -16.44 -4.42
C ARG A 236 -14.85 -17.41 -4.45
N TYR A 237 -13.83 -17.19 -3.61
CA TYR A 237 -12.62 -18.01 -3.56
C TYR A 237 -12.27 -18.35 -2.10
N PRO A 238 -13.18 -19.00 -1.34
CA PRO A 238 -13.03 -19.15 0.11
C PRO A 238 -11.83 -20.04 0.50
N ALA A 239 -11.32 -20.88 -0.39
CA ALA A 239 -10.17 -21.74 -0.08
C ALA A 239 -8.81 -21.02 -0.23
N TYR A 240 -8.79 -19.71 -0.49
CA TYR A 240 -7.53 -18.95 -0.42
C TYR A 240 -6.89 -19.02 0.96
N LEU A 241 -7.74 -19.11 2.01
CA LEU A 241 -7.33 -19.47 3.35
C LEU A 241 -7.65 -20.94 3.57
N THR A 242 -6.63 -21.79 3.41
CA THR A 242 -6.77 -23.25 3.55
C THR A 242 -7.02 -23.65 5.01
N ALA A 243 -7.37 -24.91 5.26
CA ALA A 243 -7.50 -25.48 6.60
C ALA A 243 -6.23 -25.29 7.43
N GLU A 244 -5.08 -25.58 6.83
CA GLU A 244 -3.78 -25.43 7.47
C GLU A 244 -3.49 -23.94 7.76
N ALA A 245 -3.78 -23.04 6.82
CA ALA A 245 -3.56 -21.61 7.03
C ALA A 245 -4.48 -21.05 8.14
N ALA A 246 -5.75 -21.45 8.17
CA ALA A 246 -6.70 -21.04 9.20
C ALA A 246 -6.27 -21.56 10.58
N GLU A 247 -5.84 -22.82 10.66
CA GLU A 247 -5.38 -23.45 11.89
C GLU A 247 -4.09 -22.80 12.40
N MET A 248 -3.19 -22.41 11.49
CA MET A 248 -1.98 -21.66 11.83
C MET A 248 -2.30 -20.30 12.46
N LEU A 249 -3.32 -19.60 11.96
CA LEU A 249 -3.77 -18.32 12.54
C LEU A 249 -4.45 -18.50 13.89
N ARG A 250 -5.12 -19.64 14.10
CA ARG A 250 -5.94 -19.99 15.26
C ARG A 250 -5.12 -20.46 16.47
N GLU A 251 -4.33 -21.52 16.28
CA GLU A 251 -3.59 -22.20 17.36
C GLU A 251 -2.07 -22.21 17.13
N GLY A 252 -1.64 -22.05 15.88
CA GLY A 252 -0.25 -22.21 15.47
C GLY A 252 0.17 -23.70 15.42
N PHE A 253 1.08 -24.05 14.51
CA PHE A 253 1.53 -25.45 14.34
C PHE A 253 2.71 -25.87 15.23
N ALA A 254 3.39 -24.91 15.86
CA ALA A 254 4.57 -25.16 16.68
C ALA A 254 4.57 -24.26 17.91
N ILE A 255 5.13 -24.76 19.01
CA ILE A 255 5.21 -24.08 20.32
C ILE A 255 5.87 -22.69 20.22
N GLU A 256 6.72 -22.48 19.22
CA GLU A 256 7.45 -21.24 18.97
C GLU A 256 6.81 -20.31 17.92
N LEU A 257 5.75 -20.74 17.21
CA LEU A 257 5.12 -19.91 16.19
C LEU A 257 4.11 -18.93 16.79
N GLN A 258 4.22 -17.67 16.37
CA GLN A 258 3.27 -16.63 16.72
C GLN A 258 1.96 -16.84 15.96
N TYR A 259 0.83 -16.79 16.67
CA TYR A 259 -0.51 -16.86 16.11
C TYR A 259 -1.36 -15.73 16.71
N LEU A 260 -2.54 -15.46 16.16
CA LEU A 260 -3.26 -14.20 16.40
C LEU A 260 -3.54 -13.93 17.90
N PRO A 261 -4.14 -14.86 18.67
CA PRO A 261 -4.28 -14.73 20.12
C PRO A 261 -2.99 -14.56 20.94
N LYS A 262 -1.81 -14.95 20.43
CA LYS A 262 -0.51 -14.81 21.12
C LYS A 262 0.29 -13.58 20.68
N THR A 263 -0.26 -12.70 19.86
CA THR A 263 0.42 -11.45 19.44
C THR A 263 0.65 -10.46 20.59
N GLY A 264 -0.05 -10.62 21.72
CA GLY A 264 -0.01 -9.67 22.84
C GLY A 264 -0.73 -8.35 22.57
N LYS A 265 -1.44 -8.26 21.44
CA LYS A 265 -2.25 -7.11 21.03
C LYS A 265 -3.73 -7.46 21.10
N ALA A 266 -4.57 -6.44 21.28
CA ALA A 266 -6.01 -6.59 21.12
C ALA A 266 -6.35 -6.62 19.62
N VAL A 267 -6.24 -7.78 18.98
CA VAL A 267 -6.51 -7.89 17.53
C VAL A 267 -7.99 -8.12 17.22
N TRP A 268 -8.41 -7.64 16.06
CA TRP A 268 -9.70 -7.96 15.45
C TRP A 268 -9.42 -8.51 14.06
N PHE A 269 -9.71 -9.79 13.83
CA PHE A 269 -9.47 -10.45 12.56
C PHE A 269 -10.71 -11.20 12.12
N GLU A 270 -11.08 -11.05 10.87
CA GLU A 270 -12.13 -11.82 10.24
C GLU A 270 -11.78 -12.08 8.78
N ALA A 271 -11.88 -13.34 8.35
CA ALA A 271 -11.54 -13.73 7.00
C ALA A 271 -12.46 -14.83 6.49
N THR A 272 -12.88 -14.74 5.24
CA THR A 272 -13.55 -15.84 4.55
C THR A 272 -12.62 -17.06 4.49
N CYS A 273 -13.13 -18.26 4.74
CA CYS A 273 -12.36 -19.51 4.62
C CYS A 273 -13.27 -20.67 4.18
N SER A 274 -12.68 -21.77 3.72
CA SER A 274 -13.44 -22.96 3.30
C SER A 274 -13.56 -24.05 4.36
N VAL A 275 -13.07 -23.81 5.58
CA VAL A 275 -12.77 -24.86 6.57
C VAL A 275 -13.96 -25.13 7.50
N TYR A 276 -14.67 -24.07 7.88
CA TYR A 276 -15.74 -24.10 8.88
C TYR A 276 -17.13 -24.01 8.23
N SER A 277 -17.29 -24.64 7.06
CA SER A 277 -18.53 -24.60 6.28
C SER A 277 -19.62 -25.55 6.82
N ASP A 278 -19.27 -26.50 7.66
CA ASP A 278 -20.16 -27.61 8.01
C ASP A 278 -20.55 -27.58 9.50
N GLU A 279 -19.59 -27.29 10.40
CA GLU A 279 -19.83 -27.14 11.83
C GLU A 279 -19.12 -25.89 12.34
N GLY A 280 -19.91 -24.93 12.84
CA GLY A 280 -19.38 -23.75 13.50
C GLY A 280 -18.76 -24.11 14.87
N PHE A 281 -17.79 -23.32 15.32
CA PHE A 281 -17.20 -23.48 16.64
C PHE A 281 -16.98 -22.11 17.29
N ALA A 282 -16.84 -22.12 18.63
CA ALA A 282 -16.49 -20.94 19.40
C ALA A 282 -15.64 -21.35 20.62
N GLU A 283 -14.50 -20.71 20.78
CA GLU A 283 -13.60 -20.93 21.92
C GLU A 283 -12.98 -19.62 22.38
N VAL A 284 -12.43 -19.61 23.59
CA VAL A 284 -11.77 -18.44 24.17
C VAL A 284 -10.32 -18.77 24.47
N THR A 285 -9.41 -18.00 23.90
CA THR A 285 -7.96 -18.18 24.05
C THR A 285 -7.29 -16.83 24.22
N ASN A 286 -6.52 -16.64 25.32
CA ASN A 286 -5.75 -15.41 25.60
C ASN A 286 -6.56 -14.10 25.47
N GLY A 287 -7.79 -14.05 26.00
CA GLY A 287 -8.64 -12.86 25.91
C GLY A 287 -9.25 -12.61 24.52
N HIS A 288 -9.10 -13.57 23.60
CA HIS A 288 -9.72 -13.54 22.27
C HIS A 288 -10.82 -14.58 22.18
N LEU A 289 -11.93 -14.18 21.57
CA LEU A 289 -12.98 -15.07 21.12
C LEU A 289 -12.65 -15.50 19.69
N VAL A 290 -12.40 -16.80 19.54
CA VAL A 290 -12.10 -17.44 18.26
C VAL A 290 -13.35 -18.18 17.81
N LYS A 291 -13.79 -17.94 16.58
CA LYS A 291 -15.00 -18.56 16.02
C LYS A 291 -14.80 -19.00 14.58
N GLY A 292 -15.34 -20.17 14.26
CA GLY A 292 -15.65 -20.57 12.89
C GLY A 292 -17.13 -20.35 12.65
N VAL A 293 -17.48 -19.49 11.69
CA VAL A 293 -18.89 -19.19 11.35
C VAL A 293 -19.20 -19.76 9.98
N THR A 294 -20.33 -20.40 9.85
CA THR A 294 -20.84 -20.91 8.56
C THR A 294 -21.79 -19.87 7.94
N PHE A 295 -21.65 -19.59 6.64
CA PHE A 295 -22.61 -18.78 5.89
C PHE A 295 -23.48 -19.65 4.98
N ASP A 296 -24.80 -19.52 5.11
CA ASP A 296 -25.79 -20.34 4.38
C ASP A 296 -25.70 -20.19 2.85
N PHE A 297 -25.29 -19.03 2.35
CA PHE A 297 -25.51 -18.67 0.94
C PHE A 297 -24.44 -19.16 -0.04
N ASN A 298 -23.27 -19.66 0.41
CA ASN A 298 -22.20 -20.08 -0.51
C ASN A 298 -21.31 -21.24 -0.01
N ARG A 299 -21.67 -21.94 1.08
CA ARG A 299 -20.78 -22.90 1.77
C ARG A 299 -19.40 -22.31 2.11
N ALA A 300 -19.31 -20.99 2.19
CA ALA A 300 -18.14 -20.32 2.71
C ALA A 300 -18.32 -20.23 4.23
N GLY A 301 -17.25 -20.48 4.98
CA GLY A 301 -17.17 -20.10 6.37
C GLY A 301 -16.40 -18.80 6.54
N SER A 302 -16.29 -18.32 7.77
CA SER A 302 -15.26 -17.37 8.18
C SER A 302 -14.51 -17.87 9.41
N LEU A 303 -13.23 -17.52 9.48
CA LEU A 303 -12.46 -17.53 10.71
C LEU A 303 -12.54 -16.13 11.32
N SER A 304 -12.96 -16.05 12.57
CA SER A 304 -13.03 -14.82 13.35
C SER A 304 -12.17 -14.95 14.60
N VAL A 305 -11.30 -13.99 14.85
CA VAL A 305 -10.47 -13.88 16.06
C VAL A 305 -10.58 -12.46 16.57
N LYS A 306 -11.33 -12.26 17.65
CA LYS A 306 -11.60 -10.92 18.20
C LYS A 306 -11.23 -10.84 19.66
N HIS A 307 -10.37 -9.90 20.02
CA HIS A 307 -10.12 -9.57 21.42
C HIS A 307 -11.42 -9.04 22.07
N PHE A 308 -11.66 -9.37 23.34
CA PHE A 308 -12.90 -8.99 24.02
C PHE A 308 -13.15 -7.48 24.04
N SER A 309 -12.11 -6.66 24.13
CA SER A 309 -12.24 -5.19 24.08
C SER A 309 -12.70 -4.65 22.72
N ARG A 310 -12.84 -5.50 21.71
CA ARG A 310 -13.14 -5.14 20.31
C ARG A 310 -14.30 -5.95 19.74
N ASN A 311 -14.99 -6.71 20.57
CA ASN A 311 -16.03 -7.64 20.11
C ASN A 311 -17.23 -6.92 19.47
N GLU A 312 -17.44 -5.65 19.81
CA GLU A 312 -18.49 -4.79 19.26
C GLU A 312 -18.06 -4.03 17.98
N GLU A 313 -16.76 -4.02 17.66
CA GLU A 313 -16.26 -3.35 16.45
C GLU A 313 -16.79 -4.03 15.18
N ARG A 314 -17.24 -3.21 14.23
CA ARG A 314 -17.69 -3.61 12.90
C ARG A 314 -16.81 -2.91 11.88
N LEU A 315 -16.21 -3.68 10.97
CA LEU A 315 -15.70 -3.15 9.71
C LEU A 315 -16.80 -3.41 8.69
N SER A 316 -17.48 -2.36 8.28
CA SER A 316 -18.70 -2.41 7.48
C SER A 316 -18.49 -1.59 6.22
N LYS A 317 -18.85 -2.15 5.07
CA LYS A 317 -18.87 -1.48 3.77
C LYS A 317 -19.84 -0.28 3.71
N TYR A 318 -20.73 -0.12 4.71
CA TYR A 318 -21.90 0.75 4.64
C TYR A 318 -22.18 1.57 5.92
N GLU A 319 -21.19 1.76 6.80
CA GLU A 319 -21.31 2.77 7.89
C GLU A 319 -20.83 4.15 7.40
#